data_AF-A0A0M4CDT8-F1
#
_entry.id   AF-A0A0M4CDT8-F1
#
_cell.length_a   1.000
_cell.length_b   1.000
_cell.length_c   1.000
_cell.angle_alpha   90.00
_cell.angle_beta   90.00
_cell.angle_gamma   90.00
#
_symmetry.space_group_name_H-M   'P 1'
#
loop_
_entity.id
_entity.type
_entity.pdbx_description
1 polymer ?
#
loop_
_entity_poly.entity_id
_entity_poly.type
_entity_poly.pdbx_seq_one_letter_code
_entity_poly.pdbx_strand_id
1 'polypeptide(L)'
;MNSSKSLENALRLVLNNWHHLVNYPEHHVPVRSMIGYYIPGLIDAYLKIPGRNDPRAVEDLVSAFGLLEDKSMKIFNAIQQEGRNNLEDHGRELRSKFVHLPDDIEED
;
A
#
# COMPACT_ATOMS: atom_id res chain seq x y z
N MET A 1 -10.39 19.28 1.02
CA MET A 1 -9.21 18.42 0.77
C MET A 1 -9.18 18.05 -0.70
N ASN A 2 -8.03 18.15 -1.37
CA ASN A 2 -7.89 17.78 -2.79
C ASN A 2 -7.76 16.25 -2.93
N SER A 3 -8.87 15.55 -3.21
CA SER A 3 -8.95 14.07 -3.26
C SER A 3 -7.89 13.41 -4.18
N SER A 4 -7.58 14.04 -5.31
CA SER A 4 -6.48 13.59 -6.20
C SER A 4 -5.12 13.56 -5.50
N LYS A 5 -4.80 14.58 -4.68
CA LYS A 5 -3.54 14.64 -3.93
C LYS A 5 -3.47 13.59 -2.83
N SER A 6 -4.60 13.30 -2.18
CA SER A 6 -4.68 12.23 -1.18
C SER A 6 -4.43 10.86 -1.79
N LEU A 7 -5.06 10.56 -2.94
CA LEU A 7 -4.81 9.34 -3.70
C LEU A 7 -3.35 9.23 -4.15
N GLU A 8 -2.77 10.31 -4.69
CA GLU A 8 -1.36 10.35 -5.08
C GLU A 8 -0.44 9.99 -3.90
N ASN A 9 -0.67 10.59 -2.73
CA ASN A 9 0.12 10.32 -1.54
C ASN A 9 -0.02 8.85 -1.09
N ALA A 10 -1.23 8.29 -1.09
CA ALA A 10 -1.46 6.89 -0.73
C ALA A 10 -0.73 5.93 -1.68
N LEU A 11 -0.79 6.20 -3.00
CA LEU A 11 -0.06 5.40 -4.00
C LEU A 11 1.45 5.53 -3.85
N ARG A 12 1.97 6.73 -3.55
CA ARG A 12 3.40 6.93 -3.26
C ARG A 12 3.87 6.09 -2.07
N LEU A 13 3.07 6.02 -1.01
CA LEU A 13 3.38 5.16 0.14
C LEU A 13 3.49 3.68 -0.26
N VAL A 14 2.55 3.18 -1.07
CA VAL A 14 2.58 1.80 -1.57
C VAL A 14 3.80 1.56 -2.48
N LEU A 15 4.07 2.46 -3.43
CA LEU A 15 5.17 2.33 -4.39
C LEU A 15 6.55 2.43 -3.72
N ASN A 16 6.71 3.28 -2.71
CA ASN A 16 7.95 3.36 -1.94
C ASN A 16 8.25 2.07 -1.15
N ASN A 17 7.21 1.28 -0.84
CA ASN A 17 7.31 0.01 -0.15
C ASN A 17 7.15 -1.18 -1.10
N TRP A 18 7.27 -0.96 -2.42
CA TRP A 18 7.03 -1.98 -3.44
C TRP A 18 7.92 -3.21 -3.29
N HIS A 19 9.14 -3.06 -2.77
CA HIS A 19 10.02 -4.21 -2.56
C HIS A 19 9.48 -5.19 -1.51
N HIS A 20 8.72 -4.72 -0.52
CA HIS A 20 8.08 -5.60 0.46
C HIS A 20 6.95 -6.40 -0.16
N LEU A 21 6.36 -5.89 -1.25
CA LEU A 21 5.33 -6.61 -1.99
C LEU A 21 5.90 -7.77 -2.81
N VAL A 22 7.20 -7.87 -3.08
CA VAL A 22 7.77 -8.92 -3.98
C VAL A 22 7.35 -10.34 -3.58
N ASN A 23 7.11 -10.57 -2.30
CA ASN A 23 6.66 -11.86 -1.77
C ASN A 23 5.14 -12.06 -1.78
N TYR A 24 4.35 -11.04 -2.19
CA TYR A 24 2.88 -10.97 -2.09
C TYR A 24 2.25 -10.55 -3.42
N PRO A 25 2.26 -11.43 -4.44
CA PRO A 25 1.72 -11.14 -5.77
C PRO A 25 0.23 -10.75 -5.76
N GLU A 26 -0.53 -11.15 -4.74
CA GLU A 26 -1.94 -10.78 -4.52
C GLU A 26 -2.16 -9.28 -4.36
N HIS A 27 -1.14 -8.53 -3.93
CA HIS A 27 -1.18 -7.07 -3.78
C HIS A 27 -0.60 -6.34 -4.99
N HIS A 28 0.20 -7.00 -5.84
CA HIS A 28 0.73 -6.41 -7.08
C HIS A 28 -0.37 -6.14 -8.10
N VAL A 29 -1.22 -7.13 -8.32
CA VAL A 29 -2.29 -7.06 -9.33
C VAL A 29 -3.25 -5.91 -9.04
N PRO A 30 -3.77 -5.72 -7.81
CA PRO A 30 -4.59 -4.57 -7.48
C PRO A 30 -3.92 -3.22 -7.71
N VAL A 31 -2.65 -3.04 -7.31
CA VAL A 31 -1.94 -1.76 -7.46
C VAL A 31 -1.69 -1.45 -8.94
N ARG A 32 -1.23 -2.44 -9.71
CA ARG A 32 -1.08 -2.31 -11.17
C ARG A 32 -2.40 -1.99 -11.85
N SER A 33 -3.50 -2.62 -11.42
CA SER A 33 -4.82 -2.35 -11.98
C SER A 33 -5.34 -0.96 -11.61
N MET A 34 -5.04 -0.47 -10.40
CA MET A 34 -5.36 0.91 -10.00
C MET A 34 -4.66 1.92 -10.91
N ILE A 35 -3.35 1.78 -11.10
CA ILE A 35 -2.55 2.71 -11.91
C ILE A 35 -2.87 2.57 -13.40
N GLY A 36 -2.96 1.35 -13.91
CA GLY A 36 -3.06 1.07 -15.34
C GLY A 36 -4.47 1.15 -15.92
N TYR A 37 -5.51 0.94 -15.11
CA TYR A 37 -6.89 0.83 -15.62
C TYR A 37 -7.87 1.74 -14.89
N TYR A 38 -7.92 1.70 -13.55
CA TYR A 38 -8.98 2.41 -12.82
C TYR A 38 -8.80 3.93 -12.83
N ILE A 39 -7.60 4.44 -12.57
CA ILE A 39 -7.37 5.89 -12.58
C ILE A 39 -7.58 6.49 -13.99
N PRO A 40 -6.97 5.93 -15.07
CA PRO A 40 -7.23 6.42 -16.43
C PRO A 40 -8.72 6.30 -16.80
N GLY A 41 -9.36 5.18 -16.45
CA GLY A 41 -10.77 4.94 -16.75
C GLY A 41 -11.71 5.94 -16.07
N LEU A 42 -11.43 6.32 -14.82
CA LEU A 42 -12.21 7.33 -14.10
C LEU A 42 -12.05 8.72 -14.72
N ILE A 43 -10.83 9.10 -15.10
CA ILE A 43 -10.56 10.37 -15.78
C ILE A 43 -11.28 10.40 -17.13
N ASP A 44 -11.15 9.35 -17.94
CA ASP A 44 -11.81 9.24 -19.23
C ASP A 44 -13.34 9.29 -19.12
N ALA A 45 -13.91 8.61 -18.12
CA ALA A 45 -15.35 8.63 -17.86
C ALA A 45 -15.81 10.05 -17.49
N TYR A 46 -15.11 10.73 -16.59
CA TYR A 46 -15.43 12.10 -16.20
C TYR A 46 -15.34 13.08 -17.38
N LEU A 47 -14.31 12.95 -18.23
CA LEU A 47 -14.13 13.81 -19.40
C LEU A 47 -15.25 13.66 -20.44
N LYS A 48 -15.95 12.53 -20.46
CA LYS A 48 -17.08 12.26 -21.36
C LYS A 48 -18.42 12.82 -20.85
N ILE A 49 -18.49 13.30 -19.60
CA ILE A 49 -19.74 13.84 -19.03
C ILE A 49 -20.07 15.20 -19.66
N PRO A 50 -21.23 15.34 -20.33
CA PRO A 50 -21.71 16.64 -20.79
C PRO A 50 -21.97 17.55 -19.60
N GLY A 51 -21.40 18.76 -19.62
CA GLY A 51 -21.50 19.66 -18.47
C GLY A 51 -20.72 19.17 -17.24
N ARG A 52 -19.54 18.55 -17.43
CA ARG A 52 -18.64 18.04 -16.37
C ARG A 52 -18.35 18.96 -15.17
N ASN A 53 -18.63 20.26 -15.29
CA ASN A 53 -18.57 21.19 -14.16
C ASN A 53 -19.81 21.10 -13.25
N ASP A 54 -20.78 20.22 -13.55
CA ASP A 54 -21.89 19.88 -12.66
C ASP A 54 -21.30 19.35 -11.34
N PRO A 55 -21.69 19.92 -10.19
CA PRO A 55 -21.19 19.49 -8.89
C PRO A 55 -21.30 17.99 -8.63
N ARG A 56 -22.33 17.33 -9.18
CA ARG A 56 -22.54 15.88 -9.01
C ARG A 56 -21.49 15.06 -9.75
N ALA A 57 -21.14 15.46 -10.98
CA ALA A 57 -20.08 14.80 -11.74
C ALA A 57 -18.72 14.92 -11.05
N VAL A 58 -18.47 16.07 -10.42
CA VAL A 58 -17.27 16.30 -9.61
C VAL A 58 -17.29 15.44 -8.34
N GLU A 59 -18.43 15.37 -7.65
CA GLU A 59 -18.61 14.57 -6.43
C GLU A 59 -18.42 13.07 -6.68
N ASP A 60 -18.93 12.54 -7.80
CA ASP A 60 -18.73 11.16 -8.21
C ASP A 60 -17.25 10.84 -8.45
N LEU A 61 -16.53 11.73 -9.13
CA LEU A 61 -15.09 11.58 -9.36
C LEU A 61 -14.31 11.63 -8.05
N VAL A 62 -14.63 12.58 -7.17
CA VAL A 62 -14.01 12.72 -5.85
C VAL A 62 -14.23 11.48 -4.99
N SER A 63 -15.44 10.91 -5.03
CA SER A 63 -15.82 9.70 -4.29
C SER A 63 -15.09 8.48 -4.81
N ALA A 64 -14.98 8.33 -6.14
CA ALA A 64 -14.23 7.24 -6.76
C ALA A 64 -12.73 7.31 -6.40
N PHE A 65 -12.13 8.50 -6.39
CA PHE A 65 -10.76 8.66 -5.91
C PHE A 65 -10.59 8.34 -4.41
N GLY A 66 -11.59 8.68 -3.58
CA GLY A 66 -11.59 8.29 -2.16
C GLY A 66 -11.59 6.76 -1.96
N LEU A 67 -12.32 6.02 -2.79
CA LEU A 67 -12.30 4.55 -2.75
C LEU A 67 -10.93 3.96 -3.14
N LEU A 68 -10.27 4.55 -4.13
CA LEU A 68 -8.92 4.14 -4.53
C LEU A 68 -7.88 4.48 -3.46
N GLU A 69 -8.05 5.61 -2.77
CA GLU A 69 -7.22 6.01 -1.63
C GLU A 69 -7.33 4.99 -0.50
N ASP A 70 -8.56 4.69 -0.06
CA ASP A 70 -8.82 3.71 1.01
C ASP A 70 -8.23 2.33 0.67
N LYS A 71 -8.40 1.88 -0.57
CA LYS A 71 -7.82 0.62 -1.04
C LYS A 71 -6.29 0.64 -1.03
N SER A 72 -5.68 1.74 -1.46
CA SER A 72 -4.23 1.91 -1.43
C SER A 72 -3.69 1.91 0.00
N MET A 73 -4.38 2.58 0.93
CA MET A 73 -4.02 2.60 2.35
C MET A 73 -4.17 1.24 3.02
N LYS A 74 -5.20 0.46 2.67
CA LYS A 74 -5.36 -0.93 3.14
C LYS A 74 -4.19 -1.80 2.72
N ILE A 75 -3.75 -1.69 1.47
CA ILE A 75 -2.57 -2.41 0.96
C ILE A 75 -1.31 -1.96 1.72
N PHE A 76 -1.11 -0.65 1.88
CA PHE A 76 0.02 -0.14 2.66
C PHE A 76 0.03 -0.67 4.10
N ASN A 77 -1.12 -0.67 4.77
CA ASN A 77 -1.23 -1.17 6.14
C ASN A 77 -0.94 -2.68 6.24
N ALA A 78 -1.37 -3.47 5.25
CA ALA A 78 -1.03 -4.89 5.17
C ALA A 78 0.48 -5.11 5.06
N ILE A 79 1.16 -4.37 4.16
CA ILE A 79 2.63 -4.39 4.03
C ILE A 79 3.31 -4.08 5.38
N GLN A 80 2.85 -3.04 6.08
CA GLN A 80 3.44 -2.60 7.34
C GLN A 80 3.19 -3.57 8.50
N GLN A 81 2.03 -4.22 8.55
CA GLN A 81 1.76 -5.26 9.56
C GLN A 81 2.67 -6.47 9.33
N GLU A 82 2.85 -6.87 8.08
CA GLU A 82 3.66 -8.02 7.74
C GLU A 82 5.16 -7.79 7.95
N GLY A 83 5.67 -6.61 7.58
CA GLY A 83 7.04 -6.21 7.91
C GLY A 83 7.32 -6.28 9.42
N ARG A 84 6.33 -5.92 10.25
CA ARG A 84 6.43 -6.06 11.71
C ARG A 84 6.44 -7.51 12.16
N ASN A 85 5.53 -8.34 11.65
CA ASN A 85 5.50 -9.77 11.98
C ASN A 85 6.83 -10.45 11.64
N ASN A 86 7.37 -10.19 10.45
CA ASN A 86 8.66 -10.74 10.03
C ASN A 86 9.80 -10.28 10.94
N LEU A 87 9.86 -9.00 11.33
CA LEU A 87 10.88 -8.50 12.26
C LEU A 87 10.75 -9.13 13.66
N GLU A 88 9.53 -9.34 14.14
CA GLU A 88 9.28 -10.03 15.41
C GLU A 88 9.72 -11.50 15.36
N ASP A 89 9.46 -12.19 14.25
CA ASP A 89 9.91 -13.57 14.03
C ASP A 89 11.43 -13.68 14.00
N HIS A 90 12.11 -12.82 13.23
CA HIS A 90 13.58 -12.77 13.24
C HIS A 90 14.11 -12.43 14.63
N GLY A 91 13.46 -11.51 15.36
CA GLY A 91 13.83 -11.20 16.74
C GLY A 91 13.67 -12.39 17.69
N ARG A 92 12.62 -13.20 17.52
CA ARG A 92 12.42 -14.45 18.27
C ARG A 92 13.50 -15.48 17.92
N GLU A 93 13.81 -15.66 16.64
CA GLU A 93 14.85 -16.58 16.18
C GLU A 93 16.23 -16.18 16.72
N LEU A 94 16.60 -14.91 16.62
CA LEU A 94 17.84 -14.38 17.18
C LEU A 94 17.91 -14.66 18.68
N ARG A 95 16.87 -14.31 19.46
CA ARG A 95 16.82 -14.62 20.89
C ARG A 95 16.99 -16.11 21.17
N SER A 96 16.35 -16.99 20.40
CA SER A 96 16.50 -18.44 20.59
C SER A 96 17.93 -18.91 20.34
N LYS A 97 18.60 -18.39 19.30
CA LYS A 97 20.01 -18.71 19.01
C LYS A 97 20.96 -18.18 20.08
N PHE A 98 20.73 -16.96 20.57
CA PHE A 98 21.56 -16.34 21.60
C PHE A 98 21.31 -16.91 23.01
N VAL A 99 20.11 -17.42 23.30
CA VAL A 99 19.80 -18.12 24.56
C VAL A 99 20.40 -19.54 24.59
N HIS A 100 20.73 -20.12 23.43
CA HIS A 100 21.39 -21.43 23.30
C HIS A 100 22.90 -21.34 23.06
N LEU A 101 23.51 -20.16 23.25
CA LEU A 101 24.97 -20.09 23.36
C LEU A 101 25.37 -20.81 24.66
N PRO A 102 26.21 -21.87 24.60
CA PRO A 102 26.77 -22.43 25.81
C PRO A 102 27.60 -21.35 26.52
N ASP A 103 27.60 -21.35 27.86
CA ASP A 103 28.40 -20.45 28.71
C ASP A 103 29.92 -20.68 28.55
N ASP A 104 30.32 -21.53 27.60
CA ASP A 104 31.68 -22.04 27.43
C ASP A 104 32.57 -21.09 26.59
N ILE A 105 32.49 -19.78 26.87
CA ILE A 105 33.67 -18.93 26.62
C ILE A 105 34.53 -19.09 27.87
N GLU A 106 35.31 -20.17 27.93
CA GLU A 106 36.49 -20.21 28.81
C GLU A 106 37.38 -19.03 28.39
N GLU A 107 37.50 -18.05 29.29
CA GLU A 107 38.54 -17.02 29.19
C GLU A 107 39.89 -17.71 29.37
N ASP A 108 40.63 -17.88 28.27
CA ASP A 108 42.06 -18.22 28.26
C ASP A 108 42.93 -17.12 28.92
#